data_AF-A0A2D1CM16-F1
#
_entry.id   AF-A0A2D1CM16-F1
#
_cell.length_a   1.000
_cell.length_b   1.000
_cell.length_c   1.000
_cell.angle_alpha   90.00
_cell.angle_beta   90.00
_cell.angle_gamma   90.00
#
_symmetry.space_group_name_H-M   'P 1'
#
loop_
_entity.id
_entity.type
_entity.pdbx_description
1 polymer ?
#
loop_
_entity_poly.entity_id
_entity_poly.type
_entity_poly.pdbx_seq_one_letter_code
_entity_poly.pdbx_strand_id
1 'polypeptide(L)'
;TRLELRSVDPMANPYVAMAVLLEVGLYGIENKIEAPAPIEENIYIMTAEERKEAGITDLPSTLHNALKALTEDEVVKAALGDHIYTSFLEAKRIEWASYATFVSQWEIDNYLDLY
;
A
#
# COMPACT_ATOMS: atom_id res chain seq x y z
N THR A 1 19.13 -7.94 -16.94
CA THR A 1 17.82 -7.25 -16.94
C THR A 1 17.21 -7.36 -15.55
N ARG A 2 16.54 -6.32 -15.04
CA ARG A 2 15.86 -6.32 -13.72
C ARG A 2 14.60 -5.45 -13.76
N LEU A 3 13.66 -5.73 -12.84
CA LEU A 3 12.50 -4.88 -12.54
C LEU A 3 12.80 -4.10 -11.24
N GLU A 4 12.40 -2.83 -11.17
CA GLU A 4 12.57 -1.98 -9.99
C GLU A 4 11.19 -1.58 -9.43
N LEU A 5 10.86 -2.05 -8.23
CA LEU A 5 9.67 -1.63 -7.50
C LEU A 5 10.04 -0.51 -6.53
N ARG A 6 9.52 0.69 -6.79
CA ARG A 6 9.94 1.93 -6.10
C ARG A 6 9.05 2.33 -4.92
N SER A 7 8.01 1.55 -4.62
CA SER A 7 7.06 1.84 -3.54
C SER A 7 7.55 1.40 -2.16
N VAL A 8 8.54 0.50 -2.08
CA VAL A 8 9.06 -0.01 -0.80
C VAL A 8 9.97 1.05 -0.16
N ASP A 9 9.69 1.35 1.10
CA ASP A 9 10.45 2.30 1.92
C ASP A 9 11.29 1.56 3.00
N PRO A 10 12.26 2.22 3.66
CA PRO A 10 13.18 1.57 4.59
C PRO A 10 12.56 1.16 5.94
N MET A 11 11.31 1.52 6.23
CA MET A 11 10.56 1.07 7.42
C MET A 11 9.94 -0.32 7.21
N ALA A 12 9.86 -0.80 5.96
CA ALA A 12 9.37 -2.14 5.67
C ALA A 12 10.31 -3.21 6.28
N ASN A 13 9.72 -4.27 6.84
CA ASN A 13 10.52 -5.45 7.20
C ASN A 13 11.01 -6.11 5.89
N PRO A 14 12.33 -6.19 5.65
CA PRO A 14 12.86 -6.64 4.36
C PRO A 14 12.52 -8.10 4.04
N TYR A 15 12.37 -8.95 5.06
CA TYR A 15 12.00 -10.35 4.87
C TYR A 15 10.54 -10.49 4.45
N VAL A 16 9.65 -9.76 5.14
CA VAL A 16 8.21 -9.76 4.83
C VAL A 16 7.96 -9.16 3.45
N ALA A 17 8.61 -8.03 3.15
CA ALA A 17 8.50 -7.38 1.85
C ALA A 17 8.97 -8.33 0.73
N MET A 18 10.15 -8.95 0.88
CA MET A 18 10.66 -9.88 -0.13
C MET A 18 9.77 -11.11 -0.32
N ALA A 19 9.23 -11.68 0.76
CA ALA A 19 8.34 -12.84 0.70
C ALA A 19 7.05 -12.51 -0.09
N VAL A 20 6.40 -11.40 0.23
CA VAL A 20 5.18 -10.95 -0.47
C VAL A 20 5.47 -10.64 -1.93
N LEU A 21 6.54 -9.89 -2.22
CA LEU A 21 6.88 -9.50 -3.59
C LEU A 21 7.24 -10.69 -4.48
N LEU A 22 7.93 -11.68 -3.92
CA LEU A 22 8.24 -12.91 -4.64
C LEU A 22 6.95 -13.70 -4.93
N GLU A 23 6.08 -13.88 -3.93
CA GLU A 23 4.85 -14.65 -4.07
C GLU A 23 3.91 -14.03 -5.12
N VAL A 24 3.66 -12.71 -5.07
CA VAL A 24 2.79 -12.05 -6.06
C VAL A 24 3.40 -12.07 -7.46
N GLY A 25 4.72 -12.01 -7.57
CA GLY A 25 5.43 -12.14 -8.85
C GLY A 25 5.29 -13.55 -9.44
N LEU A 26 5.45 -14.59 -8.61
CA LEU A 26 5.25 -15.98 -9.01
C LEU A 26 3.79 -16.24 -9.39
N TYR A 27 2.84 -15.74 -8.59
CA TYR A 27 1.41 -15.84 -8.87
C TYR A 27 1.05 -15.28 -10.26
N GLY A 28 1.64 -14.14 -10.64
CA GLY A 28 1.46 -13.55 -11.98
C GLY A 28 2.00 -14.44 -13.10
N ILE A 29 3.16 -15.07 -12.90
CA ILE A 29 3.78 -15.99 -13.87
C ILE A 29 2.93 -17.26 -14.03
N GLU A 30 2.54 -17.89 -12.93
CA GLU A 30 1.79 -19.15 -12.91
C GLU A 30 0.42 -19.00 -13.56
N ASN A 31 -0.26 -17.88 -13.28
CA ASN A 31 -1.59 -17.58 -13.82
C ASN A 31 -1.55 -16.84 -15.17
N LYS A 32 -0.35 -16.60 -15.72
CA LYS A 32 -0.14 -15.90 -17.00
C LYS A 32 -0.89 -14.56 -17.06
N ILE A 33 -0.81 -13.78 -15.97
CA ILE A 33 -1.44 -12.47 -15.89
C ILE A 33 -0.77 -11.56 -16.92
N GLU A 34 -1.57 -10.98 -17.81
CA GLU A 34 -1.08 -10.05 -18.83
C GLU A 34 -0.66 -8.74 -18.17
N ALA A 35 0.57 -8.32 -18.43
CA ALA A 35 1.06 -7.03 -17.95
C ALA A 35 0.32 -5.90 -18.69
N PRO A 36 -0.14 -4.85 -17.98
CA PRO A 36 -0.73 -3.69 -18.64
C PRO A 36 0.30 -3.00 -19.55
N ALA A 37 -0.19 -2.21 -20.50
CA ALA A 37 0.66 -1.37 -21.33
C ALA A 37 1.49 -0.42 -20.45
N PRO A 38 2.78 -0.18 -20.79
CA PRO A 38 3.60 0.75 -20.03
C PRO A 38 3.06 2.18 -20.19
N ILE A 39 3.13 2.96 -19.10
CA ILE A 39 2.86 4.39 -19.12
C ILE A 39 4.20 5.12 -19.18
N GLU A 40 4.47 5.79 -20.29
CA GLU A 40 5.72 6.53 -20.53
C GLU A 40 5.60 8.04 -20.22
N GLU A 41 4.40 8.49 -19.89
CA GLU A 41 4.10 9.89 -19.55
C GLU A 41 4.35 10.20 -18.08
N ASN A 42 4.49 11.50 -17.77
CA ASN A 42 4.64 11.95 -16.39
C ASN A 42 3.30 11.91 -15.65
N ILE A 43 3.08 10.86 -14.86
CA ILE A 43 1.83 10.68 -14.10
C ILE A 43 1.52 11.80 -13.09
N TYR A 44 2.52 12.59 -12.68
CA TYR A 44 2.35 13.67 -11.70
C TYR A 44 1.63 14.90 -12.26
N ILE A 45 1.63 15.08 -13.59
CA ILE A 45 0.95 16.21 -14.24
C ILE A 45 -0.42 15.83 -14.80
N MET A 46 -0.76 14.54 -14.78
CA MET A 46 -2.07 14.06 -15.22
C MET A 46 -3.15 14.47 -14.24
N THR A 47 -4.32 14.81 -14.78
CA THR A 47 -5.56 14.95 -14.03
C THR A 47 -6.03 13.59 -13.50
N ALA A 48 -6.99 13.60 -12.56
CA ALA A 48 -7.55 12.35 -12.04
C ALA A 48 -8.30 11.57 -13.14
N GLU A 49 -8.95 12.29 -14.05
CA GLU A 49 -9.66 11.76 -15.20
C GLU A 49 -8.70 11.06 -16.17
N GLU A 50 -7.60 11.73 -16.56
CA GLU A 50 -6.59 11.15 -17.45
C GLU A 50 -5.95 9.90 -16.84
N ARG A 51 -5.63 9.91 -15.52
CA ARG A 51 -5.10 8.73 -14.83
C ARG A 51 -6.08 7.55 -14.91
N LYS A 52 -7.36 7.82 -14.69
CA LYS A 52 -8.41 6.80 -14.75
C LYS A 52 -8.58 6.25 -16.16
N GLU A 53 -8.56 7.10 -17.19
CA GLU A 53 -8.63 6.69 -18.59
C GLU A 53 -7.43 5.82 -19.00
N ALA A 54 -6.25 6.12 -18.45
CA ALA A 54 -5.03 5.32 -18.61
C ALA A 54 -4.99 4.03 -17.76
N GLY A 55 -6.03 3.74 -16.98
CA GLY A 55 -6.08 2.56 -16.11
C GLY A 55 -5.17 2.64 -14.88
N ILE A 56 -4.72 3.84 -14.50
CA ILE A 56 -3.87 4.06 -13.33
C ILE A 56 -4.73 4.09 -12.07
N THR A 57 -4.38 3.26 -11.09
CA THR A 57 -5.02 3.25 -9.77
C THR A 57 -4.05 3.79 -8.73
N ASP A 58 -4.52 4.73 -7.92
CA ASP A 58 -3.72 5.29 -6.83
C ASP A 58 -3.51 4.25 -5.71
N LEU A 59 -2.31 4.24 -5.12
CA LEU A 59 -2.05 3.42 -3.94
C LEU A 59 -2.86 3.92 -2.73
N PRO A 60 -3.10 3.07 -1.73
CA PRO A 60 -3.81 3.48 -0.51
C PRO A 60 -3.15 4.70 0.15
N SER A 61 -3.93 5.75 0.38
CA SER A 61 -3.45 7.03 0.92
C SER A 61 -3.17 7.02 2.43
N THR A 62 -3.60 5.97 3.13
CA THR A 62 -3.44 5.83 4.59
C THR A 62 -3.13 4.39 4.95
N LEU A 63 -2.51 4.19 6.13
CA LEU A 63 -2.31 2.85 6.69
C LEU A 63 -3.65 2.11 6.83
N HIS A 64 -4.72 2.79 7.24
CA HIS A 64 -6.04 2.17 7.34
C HIS A 64 -6.53 1.58 6.01
N ASN A 65 -6.43 2.36 4.92
CA ASN A 65 -6.84 1.92 3.60
C ASN A 65 -5.94 0.79 3.09
N ALA A 66 -4.64 0.82 3.39
CA ALA A 66 -3.71 -0.25 3.03
C ALA A 66 -4.03 -1.56 3.76
N LEU A 67 -4.36 -1.49 5.05
CA LEU A 67 -4.78 -2.67 5.83
C LEU A 67 -6.11 -3.23 5.32
N LYS A 68 -7.05 -2.39 4.88
CA LYS A 68 -8.30 -2.85 4.27
C LYS A 68 -8.03 -3.61 2.96
N ALA A 69 -7.23 -3.03 2.07
CA ALA A 69 -6.82 -3.69 0.82
C ALA A 69 -6.13 -5.04 1.10
N LEU A 70 -5.23 -5.08 2.10
CA LEU A 70 -4.59 -6.33 2.53
C LEU A 70 -5.59 -7.40 2.99
N THR A 71 -6.69 -7.02 3.67
CA THR A 71 -7.69 -8.02 4.10
C THR A 71 -8.49 -8.63 2.97
N GLU A 72 -8.53 -7.98 1.81
CA GLU A 72 -9.24 -8.40 0.61
C GLU A 72 -8.34 -9.19 -0.37
N ASP A 73 -7.01 -9.20 -0.14
CA ASP A 73 -6.03 -9.85 -1.01
C ASP A 73 -5.60 -11.22 -0.47
N GLU A 74 -6.19 -12.29 -1.03
CA GLU A 74 -5.89 -13.66 -0.63
C GLU A 74 -4.46 -14.12 -0.97
N VAL A 75 -3.86 -13.58 -2.03
CA VAL A 75 -2.49 -13.95 -2.44
C VAL A 75 -1.49 -13.41 -1.44
N VAL A 76 -1.62 -12.14 -1.06
CA VAL A 76 -0.74 -11.52 -0.06
C VAL A 76 -0.96 -12.15 1.31
N LYS A 77 -2.20 -12.46 1.70
CA LYS A 77 -2.49 -13.19 2.94
C LYS A 77 -1.80 -14.56 2.97
N ALA A 78 -1.88 -15.32 1.89
CA ALA A 78 -1.21 -16.61 1.76
C ALA A 78 0.32 -16.47 1.84
N ALA A 79 0.90 -15.45 1.20
CA ALA A 79 2.33 -15.16 1.23
C ALA A 79 2.88 -14.94 2.65
N LEU A 80 2.09 -14.27 3.50
CA LEU A 80 2.43 -14.03 4.90
C LEU A 80 2.23 -15.27 5.77
N GLY A 81 1.21 -16.07 5.44
CA GLY A 81 0.73 -17.17 6.29
C GLY A 81 -0.05 -16.67 7.51
N ASP A 82 -0.91 -17.54 8.05
CA ASP A 82 -1.93 -17.17 9.05
C ASP A 82 -1.37 -16.46 10.28
N HIS A 83 -0.26 -16.97 10.83
CA HIS A 83 0.32 -16.42 12.06
C HIS A 83 0.87 -15.00 11.82
N ILE A 84 1.69 -14.80 10.79
CA ILE A 84 2.31 -13.49 10.52
C ILE A 84 1.23 -12.49 10.10
N TYR A 85 0.33 -12.88 9.21
CA TYR A 85 -0.78 -12.03 8.77
C TYR A 85 -1.61 -11.53 9.96
N THR A 86 -2.05 -12.44 10.84
CA THR A 86 -2.91 -12.08 11.98
C THR A 86 -2.21 -11.11 12.93
N SER A 87 -0.97 -11.43 13.34
CA SER A 87 -0.21 -10.56 14.24
C SER A 87 0.15 -9.21 13.60
N PHE A 88 0.48 -9.20 12.30
CA PHE A 88 0.77 -7.97 11.58
C PHE A 88 -0.46 -7.06 11.51
N LEU A 89 -1.61 -7.62 11.11
CA LEU A 89 -2.86 -6.86 10.99
C LEU A 89 -3.30 -6.29 12.34
N GLU A 90 -3.21 -7.07 13.41
CA GLU A 90 -3.52 -6.61 14.77
C GLU A 90 -2.60 -5.47 15.21
N ALA A 91 -1.28 -5.65 15.09
CA ALA A 91 -0.29 -4.65 15.48
C ALA A 91 -0.50 -3.32 14.72
N LYS A 92 -0.74 -3.40 13.40
CA LYS A 92 -0.93 -2.20 12.56
C LYS A 92 -2.28 -1.52 12.77
N ARG A 93 -3.32 -2.26 13.18
CA ARG A 93 -4.60 -1.66 13.61
C ARG A 93 -4.45 -0.88 14.90
N ILE A 94 -3.70 -1.41 15.87
CA ILE A 94 -3.41 -0.71 17.14
C ILE A 94 -2.59 0.56 16.85
N GLU A 95 -1.56 0.46 16.01
CA GLU A 95 -0.74 1.61 15.58
C GLU A 95 -1.61 2.70 14.93
N TRP A 96 -2.47 2.34 13.99
CA TRP A 96 -3.38 3.28 13.34
C TRP A 96 -4.37 3.91 14.32
N ALA A 97 -4.97 3.11 15.21
CA ALA A 97 -5.92 3.61 16.20
C ALA A 97 -5.28 4.65 17.11
N SER A 98 -4.04 4.40 17.57
CA SER A 98 -3.28 5.37 18.35
C SER A 98 -3.04 6.66 17.58
N TYR A 99 -2.60 6.57 16.32
CA TYR A 99 -2.36 7.74 15.47
C TYR A 99 -3.64 8.55 15.21
N ALA A 100 -4.75 7.88 14.89
CA ALA A 100 -6.01 8.54 14.56
C ALA A 100 -6.65 9.30 15.74
N THR A 101 -6.26 8.97 16.98
CA THR A 101 -6.71 9.66 18.20
C THR A 101 -5.72 10.70 18.71
N PHE A 102 -4.56 10.84 18.06
CA PHE A 102 -3.54 11.79 18.46
C PHE A 102 -3.89 13.19 17.97
N VAL A 103 -3.94 14.17 18.89
CA VAL A 103 -4.08 15.58 18.54
C VAL A 103 -2.71 16.12 18.14
N SER A 104 -2.55 16.41 16.86
CA SER A 104 -1.30 16.89 16.29
C SER A 104 -1.06 18.37 16.58
N GLN A 105 0.22 18.78 16.56
CA GLN A 105 0.57 20.19 16.67
C GLN A 105 -0.07 21.03 15.55
N TRP A 106 -0.19 20.45 14.34
CA TRP A 106 -0.86 21.12 13.23
C TRP A 106 -2.32 21.45 13.54
N GLU A 107 -3.07 20.54 14.17
CA GLU A 107 -4.46 20.81 14.57
C GLU A 107 -4.53 21.91 15.64
N ILE A 108 -3.63 21.89 16.62
CA ILE A 108 -3.54 22.93 17.66
C ILE A 108 -3.29 24.30 17.01
N ASP A 109 -2.28 24.39 16.14
CA ASP A 109 -1.87 25.64 15.50
C ASP A 109 -2.96 26.23 14.59
N ASN A 110 -3.88 25.41 14.04
CA ASN A 110 -4.90 25.86 13.10
C ASN A 110 -6.28 26.10 13.74
N TYR A 111 -6.59 25.42 14.85
CA TYR A 111 -7.95 25.41 15.40
C TYR A 111 -8.08 25.98 16.81
N LEU A 112 -7.03 25.92 17.65
CA LEU A 112 -7.14 26.29 19.08
C LEU A 112 -7.50 27.76 19.31
N ASP A 113 -6.95 28.68 18.50
CA ASP A 113 -7.23 30.11 18.62
C ASP A 113 -8.42 30.56 17.76
N LEU A 114 -8.85 29.73 16.79
CA LEU A 114 -9.91 30.04 15.84
C LEU A 114 -11.31 29.69 16.38
N TYR A 115 -11.40 28.68 17.26
CA TYR A 115 -12.64 28.14 17.83
C TYR A 115 -12.56 28.04 19.36
#